data_AF-A0A7K1CSQ9-F1
#
_entry.id   AF-A0A7K1CSQ9-F1
#
_cell.length_a   1.000
_cell.length_b   1.000
_cell.length_c   1.000
_cell.angle_alpha   90.00
_cell.angle_beta   90.00
_cell.angle_gamma   90.00
#
_symmetry.space_group_name_H-M   'P 1'
#
loop_
_entity.id
_entity.type
_entity.pdbx_description
1 polymer ?
#
loop_
_entity_poly.entity_id
_entity_poly.type
_entity_poly.pdbx_seq_one_letter_code
_entity_poly.pdbx_strand_id
1 'polypeptide(L)' 'MADLADRTQDFGANSWLVEEMYEQFRTDPQSVSEAWREFFSDYRSQNP' A
#
# COMPACT_ATOMS: atom_id res chain seq x y z
N MET A 1 -28.40 13.86 6.30
CA MET A 1 -27.34 13.28 7.16
C MET A 1 -26.86 11.96 6.54
N ALA A 2 -26.15 11.99 5.41
CA ALA A 2 -25.67 10.79 4.69
C ALA A 2 -24.51 11.09 3.69
N ASP A 3 -23.54 11.94 4.08
CA ASP A 3 -22.37 12.30 3.23
C ASP A 3 -21.05 12.26 4.03
N LEU A 4 -20.91 11.31 4.96
CA LEU A 4 -19.66 11.17 5.73
C LEU A 4 -19.20 9.72 5.86
N ALA A 5 -20.10 8.75 5.67
CA ALA A 5 -19.76 7.33 5.76
C ALA A 5 -19.03 6.80 4.51
N ASP A 6 -19.15 7.47 3.36
CA ASP A 6 -18.52 7.06 2.09
C ASP A 6 -17.00 7.34 2.08
N ARG A 7 -16.55 8.45 2.70
CA ARG A 7 -15.14 8.85 2.68
C ARG A 7 -14.22 7.95 3.52
N THR A 8 -14.76 7.12 4.39
CA THR A 8 -13.97 6.18 5.22
C THR A 8 -14.01 4.74 4.72
N GLN A 9 -14.82 4.45 3.69
CA GLN A 9 -14.83 3.14 3.04
C GLN A 9 -13.73 2.99 1.97
N ASP A 10 -13.00 4.08 1.67
CA ASP A 10 -11.95 4.14 0.63
C ASP A 10 -10.75 3.21 0.91
N PHE A 11 -10.49 2.88 2.18
CA PHE A 11 -9.44 1.94 2.59
C PHE A 11 -9.96 0.51 2.90
N GLY A 12 -11.19 0.19 2.50
CA GLY A 12 -11.95 -0.96 3.04
C GLY A 12 -11.59 -2.36 2.53
N ALA A 13 -10.76 -2.51 1.50
CA ALA A 13 -10.41 -3.83 0.95
C ALA A 13 -8.93 -3.96 0.56
N ASN A 14 -8.29 -2.88 0.14
CA ASN A 14 -6.91 -2.94 -0.33
C ASN A 14 -5.88 -2.63 0.77
N SER A 15 -6.29 -2.13 1.94
CA SER A 15 -5.35 -1.87 3.03
C SER A 15 -4.67 -3.12 3.55
N TRP A 16 -5.43 -4.20 3.76
CA TRP A 16 -4.82 -5.49 4.17
C TRP A 16 -3.82 -5.97 3.11
N LEU A 17 -4.15 -5.81 1.83
CA LEU A 17 -3.29 -6.25 0.72
C LEU A 17 -2.01 -5.41 0.65
N VAL A 18 -2.11 -4.09 0.83
CA VAL A 18 -0.94 -3.20 0.88
C VAL A 18 -0.04 -3.60 2.05
N GLU A 19 -0.60 -3.85 3.23
CA GLU A 19 0.16 -4.30 4.41
C GLU A 19 0.87 -5.63 4.15
N GLU A 20 0.16 -6.62 3.61
CA GLU A 20 0.71 -7.94 3.28
C GLU A 20 1.83 -7.87 2.23
N MET A 21 1.63 -7.09 1.16
CA MET A 21 2.65 -6.89 0.13
C MET A 21 3.86 -6.11 0.69
N TYR A 22 3.63 -5.18 1.62
CA TYR A 22 4.71 -4.44 2.26
C TYR A 22 5.56 -5.35 3.16
N GLU A 23 4.94 -6.23 3.95
CA GLU A 23 5.64 -7.23 4.76
C GLU A 23 6.49 -8.18 3.90
N GLN A 24 5.92 -8.65 2.79
CA GLN A 24 6.66 -9.48 1.82
C GLN A 24 7.82 -8.70 1.19
N PHE A 25 7.60 -7.46 0.73
CA PHE A 25 8.65 -6.61 0.17
C PHE A 25 9.80 -6.35 1.15
N ARG A 26 9.48 -6.17 2.45
CA ARG A 26 10.49 -5.99 3.51
C ARG A 26 11.32 -7.24 3.77
N THR A 27 10.73 -8.41 3.59
CA THR A 27 11.42 -9.70 3.78
C THR A 27 12.23 -10.06 2.55
N ASP A 28 11.60 -10.00 1.38
CA ASP A 28 12.22 -10.23 0.09
C ASP A 28 11.53 -9.36 -0.99
N PRO A 29 12.24 -8.35 -1.55
CA PRO A 29 11.64 -7.47 -2.54
C PRO A 29 11.32 -8.20 -3.85
N GLN A 30 11.91 -9.38 -4.14
CA GLN A 30 11.61 -10.15 -5.35
C GLN A 30 10.31 -10.96 -5.27
N SER A 31 9.77 -11.16 -4.06
CA SER A 31 8.54 -11.92 -3.82
C SER A 31 7.27 -11.14 -4.21
N VAL A 32 7.37 -9.81 -4.31
CA VAL A 32 6.30 -8.95 -4.82
C VAL A 32 6.53 -8.56 -6.28
N SER A 33 5.46 -8.23 -6.98
CA SER A 33 5.55 -7.78 -8.38
C SER A 33 6.30 -6.46 -8.53
N GLU A 34 6.80 -6.21 -9.73
CA GLU A 34 7.58 -5.02 -10.07
C GLU A 34 6.87 -3.71 -9.71
N ALA A 35 5.57 -3.61 -10.01
CA ALA A 35 4.74 -2.45 -9.64
C ALA A 35 4.73 -2.16 -8.13
N TRP A 36 4.71 -3.21 -7.28
CA TRP A 36 4.78 -3.05 -5.82
C TRP A 36 6.17 -2.62 -5.36
N ARG A 37 7.23 -3.15 -5.97
CA ARG A 37 8.61 -2.73 -5.69
C ARG A 37 8.81 -1.25 -5.98
N GLU A 38 8.35 -0.79 -7.14
CA GLU A 38 8.45 0.62 -7.56
C GLU A 38 7.65 1.52 -6.61
N PHE A 39 6.42 1.14 -6.29
CA PHE A 39 5.57 1.87 -5.35
C PHE A 39 6.23 2.08 -3.97
N PHE A 40 6.76 1.00 -3.37
CA PHE A 40 7.41 1.09 -2.06
C PHE A 40 8.81 1.73 -2.10
N SER A 41 9.51 1.64 -3.23
CA SER A 41 10.82 2.27 -3.41
C SER A 41 10.72 3.78 -3.58
N ASP A 42 9.70 4.26 -4.31
CA ASP A 42 9.42 5.70 -4.44
C ASP A 42 8.98 6.31 -3.11
N TYR A 43 8.18 5.57 -2.31
CA TYR A 43 7.72 6.01 -0.99
C TYR A 43 8.87 6.35 -0.02
N ARG A 44 10.01 5.63 -0.10
CA ARG A 44 11.21 5.94 0.70
C ARG A 44 12.03 7.10 0.14
N SER A 45 11.88 7.43 -1.14
CA SER A 45 12.68 8.42 -1.85
C SER A 45 12.05 9.83 -1.83
N GLN A 46 10.79 9.95 -1.42
CA GLN A 46 10.06 11.22 -1.26
C GLN A 46 10.37 11.96 0.06
N ASN A 47 11.40 11.56 0.80
CA ASN A 47 11.92 12.34 1.93
C ASN A 47 13.19 13.09 1.46
N PRO A 48 13.15 14.42 1.23
CA PRO A 48 14.36 15.19 0.93
C PRO A 48 15.39 15.12 2.06
#